data_AF-A0AAV5PD67-F1
#
_entry.id   AF-A0AAV5PD67-F1
#
_cell.length_a   1.000
_cell.length_b   1.000
_cell.length_c   1.000
_cell.angle_alpha   90.00
_cell.angle_beta   90.00
_cell.angle_gamma   90.00
#
_symmetry.space_group_name_H-M   'P 1'
#
loop_
_entity.id
_entity.type
_entity.pdbx_description
1 polymer ?
#
loop_
_entity_poly.entity_id
_entity_poly.type
_entity_poly.pdbx_seq_one_letter_code
_entity_poly.pdbx_strand_id
1 'polypeptide(L)'
;MADKQAAAAVGQGLLIEEYTRSLLVQGMVSAQILLTQDDFADQRRYQNAQTALNVLLSRRVIPIINENDTIAIDELKVGDNDTLSAQVASLLKADLLVLLTDVPGLYSDNPRKNPDARPIPVINEIPPQIFAMAGGMATKIKAADMATKSGVVELEKNGFRYAAISAVNAALKRNQELG
;
A
#
# COMPACT_ATOMS: atom_id res chain seq x y z
N MET A 1 0.41 -22.70 12.07
CA MET A 1 -0.06 -21.31 12.25
C MET A 1 0.74 -20.60 13.33
N ALA A 2 0.83 -21.15 14.55
CA ALA A 2 1.67 -20.59 15.62
C ALA A 2 3.11 -20.28 15.19
N ASP A 3 3.80 -21.20 14.48
CA ASP A 3 5.18 -20.97 14.04
C ASP A 3 5.31 -19.80 13.05
N LYS A 4 4.32 -19.60 12.17
CA LYS A 4 4.31 -18.45 11.24
C LYS A 4 4.10 -17.14 12.00
N GLN A 5 3.21 -17.12 12.98
CA GLN A 5 2.96 -15.94 13.82
C GLN A 5 4.17 -15.62 14.71
N ALA A 6 4.84 -16.64 15.24
CA ALA A 6 6.08 -16.47 16.00
C ALA A 6 7.20 -15.91 15.12
N ALA A 7 7.36 -16.44 13.90
CA ALA A 7 8.33 -15.93 12.93
C ALA A 7 8.01 -14.47 12.53
N ALA A 8 6.73 -14.14 12.30
CA ALA A 8 6.29 -12.78 12.01
C ALA A 8 6.57 -11.83 13.19
N ALA A 9 6.30 -12.25 14.44
CA ALA A 9 6.59 -11.47 15.63
C ALA A 9 8.09 -11.14 15.77
N VAL A 10 8.96 -12.14 15.56
CA VAL A 10 10.41 -11.93 15.56
C VAL A 10 10.85 -11.03 14.41
N GLY A 11 10.38 -11.32 13.19
CA GLY A 11 10.73 -10.56 11.99
C GLY A 11 10.27 -9.10 12.05
N GLN A 12 9.11 -8.84 12.66
CA GLN A 12 8.56 -7.49 12.80
C GLN A 12 9.47 -6.59 13.65
N GLY A 13 10.05 -7.12 14.74
CA GLY A 13 11.00 -6.38 15.57
C GLY A 13 12.25 -5.97 14.77
N LEU A 14 12.83 -6.93 14.04
CA LEU A 14 14.01 -6.71 13.20
C LEU A 14 13.74 -5.72 12.06
N LEU A 15 12.58 -5.81 11.42
CA LEU A 15 12.16 -4.90 10.35
C LEU A 15 12.11 -3.45 10.85
N ILE A 16 11.48 -3.21 12.01
CA ILE A 16 11.34 -1.88 12.58
C ILE A 16 12.68 -1.32 13.05
N GLU A 17 13.56 -2.17 13.59
CA GLU A 17 14.93 -1.76 13.94
C GLU A 17 15.65 -1.19 12.71
N GLU A 18 15.63 -1.93 11.60
CA GLU A 18 16.38 -1.54 10.40
C GLU A 18 15.83 -0.27 9.75
N TYR A 19 14.50 -0.13 9.66
CA TYR A 19 13.89 1.11 9.17
C TYR A 19 14.19 2.29 10.08
N THR A 20 14.08 2.11 11.39
CA THR A 20 14.34 3.19 12.37
C THR A 20 15.78 3.65 12.27
N ARG A 21 16.73 2.70 12.20
CA ARG A 21 18.15 3.00 11.97
C ARG A 21 18.37 3.77 10.68
N SER A 22 17.79 3.30 9.57
CA SER A 22 17.95 3.91 8.24
C SER A 22 17.37 5.32 8.17
N LEU A 23 16.20 5.55 8.76
CA LEU A 23 15.54 6.86 8.77
C LEU A 23 16.23 7.85 9.72
N LEU A 24 16.73 7.38 10.87
CA LEU A 24 17.46 8.22 11.81
C LEU A 24 18.75 8.78 11.21
N VAL A 25 19.46 8.02 10.37
CA VAL A 25 20.63 8.52 9.63
C VAL A 25 20.28 9.72 8.75
N GLN A 26 19.02 9.85 8.32
CA GLN A 26 18.51 10.99 7.55
C GLN A 26 17.82 12.05 8.43
N GLY A 27 17.91 11.95 9.77
CA GLY A 27 17.26 12.87 10.70
C GLY A 27 15.74 12.71 10.81
N MET A 28 15.20 11.57 10.35
CA MET A 28 13.77 11.28 10.36
C MET A 28 13.44 10.29 11.48
N VAL A 29 12.29 10.50 12.13
CA VAL A 29 11.78 9.62 13.18
C VAL A 29 10.67 8.74 12.60
N SER A 30 10.72 7.44 12.87
CA SER A 30 9.66 6.49 12.54
C SER A 30 8.78 6.16 13.74
N ALA A 31 7.56 5.73 13.49
CA ALA A 31 6.69 5.10 14.49
C ALA A 31 6.05 3.83 13.91
N GLN A 32 6.14 2.74 14.65
CA GLN A 32 5.48 1.48 14.26
C GLN A 32 3.98 1.57 14.53
N ILE A 33 3.20 1.10 13.57
CA ILE A 33 1.75 0.91 13.69
C ILE A 33 1.42 -0.49 13.16
N LEU A 34 0.65 -1.25 13.92
CA LEU A 34 0.15 -2.56 13.52
C LEU A 34 -1.37 -2.52 13.46
N LEU A 35 -1.95 -2.94 12.34
CA LEU A 35 -3.39 -2.91 12.11
C LEU A 35 -3.90 -4.30 11.68
N THR A 36 -5.18 -4.54 11.84
CA THR A 36 -5.90 -5.68 11.26
C THR A 36 -7.09 -5.20 10.42
N GLN A 37 -7.70 -6.09 9.64
CA GLN A 37 -8.93 -5.77 8.90
C GLN A 37 -10.06 -5.26 9.82
N ASP A 38 -10.15 -5.79 11.05
CA ASP A 38 -11.17 -5.38 12.03
C ASP A 38 -11.01 -3.92 12.47
N ASP A 39 -9.81 -3.36 12.40
CA ASP A 39 -9.57 -1.95 12.73
C ASP A 39 -10.23 -1.00 11.73
N PHE A 40 -10.50 -1.47 10.50
CA PHE A 40 -11.20 -0.71 9.48
C PHE A 40 -12.71 -0.97 9.45
N ALA A 41 -13.16 -2.11 9.97
CA ALA A 41 -14.57 -2.48 10.05
C ALA A 41 -15.27 -1.86 11.27
N ASP A 42 -14.55 -1.66 12.38
CA ASP A 42 -15.07 -1.03 13.58
C ASP A 42 -14.88 0.49 13.54
N GLN A 43 -15.98 1.23 13.62
CA GLN A 43 -15.99 2.70 13.53
C GLN A 43 -15.09 3.38 14.57
N ARG A 44 -15.02 2.84 15.79
CA ARG A 44 -14.23 3.43 16.87
C ARG A 44 -12.75 3.16 16.65
N ARG A 45 -12.38 1.94 16.27
CA ARG A 45 -10.99 1.59 15.94
C ARG A 45 -10.49 2.37 14.72
N TYR A 46 -11.34 2.53 13.71
CA TYR A 46 -11.07 3.36 12.53
C TYR A 46 -10.73 4.80 12.93
N GLN A 47 -11.56 5.44 13.76
CA GLN A 47 -11.32 6.82 14.22
C GLN A 47 -10.06 6.94 15.08
N ASN A 48 -9.77 5.94 15.92
CA ASN A 48 -8.54 5.91 16.73
C ASN A 48 -7.30 5.82 15.84
N ALA A 49 -7.30 4.90 14.86
CA ALA A 49 -6.20 4.74 13.91
C ALA A 49 -5.98 6.02 13.09
N GLN A 50 -7.07 6.62 12.56
CA GLN A 50 -7.02 7.88 11.83
C GLN A 50 -6.41 9.00 12.67
N THR A 51 -6.86 9.15 13.91
CA THR A 51 -6.39 10.20 14.82
C THR A 51 -4.91 10.02 15.14
N ALA A 52 -4.49 8.80 15.49
CA ALA A 52 -3.09 8.50 15.81
C ALA A 52 -2.16 8.79 14.62
N LEU A 53 -2.52 8.31 13.43
CA LEU A 53 -1.74 8.54 12.22
C LEU A 53 -1.65 10.03 11.86
N ASN A 54 -2.76 10.77 11.94
CA ASN A 54 -2.76 12.22 11.70
C ASN A 54 -1.86 12.97 12.69
N VAL A 55 -1.86 12.58 13.96
CA VAL A 55 -0.96 13.19 14.97
C VAL A 55 0.50 12.90 14.63
N LEU A 56 0.86 11.67 14.28
CA LEU A 56 2.23 11.32 13.88
C LEU A 56 2.69 12.14 12.67
N LEU A 57 1.87 12.19 11.61
CA LEU A 57 2.18 12.94 10.40
C LEU A 57 2.31 14.45 10.68
N SER A 58 1.43 15.04 11.50
CA SER A 58 1.52 16.45 11.89
C SER A 58 2.82 16.79 12.64
N ARG A 59 3.41 15.80 13.30
CA ARG A 59 4.70 15.89 14.01
C ARG A 59 5.90 15.50 13.15
N ARG A 60 5.69 15.28 11.84
CA ARG A 60 6.71 14.84 10.87
C ARG A 60 7.35 13.49 11.23
N VAL A 61 6.61 12.64 11.95
CA VAL A 61 6.99 11.25 12.19
C VAL A 61 6.50 10.40 11.03
N ILE A 62 7.33 9.48 10.55
CA ILE A 62 7.01 8.56 9.45
C ILE A 62 6.35 7.30 10.04
N PRO A 63 5.05 7.06 9.80
CA PRO A 63 4.41 5.82 10.22
C PRO A 63 4.93 4.65 9.37
N ILE A 64 5.33 3.56 10.02
CA ILE A 64 5.64 2.28 9.38
C ILE A 64 4.53 1.32 9.78
N ILE A 65 3.66 1.04 8.81
CA ILE A 65 2.42 0.29 9.02
C ILE A 65 2.59 -1.11 8.47
N ASN A 66 2.19 -2.13 9.24
CA ASN A 66 2.11 -3.51 8.79
C ASN A 66 0.89 -4.21 9.40
N GLU A 67 0.51 -5.37 8.86
CA GLU A 67 -0.53 -6.19 9.44
C GLU A 67 -0.08 -6.79 10.80
N ASN A 68 -1.00 -6.89 11.75
CA ASN A 68 -0.74 -7.54 13.03
C ASN A 68 -0.95 -9.06 12.94
N ASP A 69 0.01 -9.75 12.31
CA ASP A 69 -0.03 -11.20 12.07
C ASP A 69 -0.25 -12.06 13.33
N THR A 70 0.14 -11.56 14.50
CA THR A 70 0.05 -12.30 15.78
C THR A 70 -1.39 -12.43 16.29
N ILE A 71 -2.27 -11.50 15.94
CA ILE A 71 -3.67 -11.50 16.35
C ILE A 71 -4.64 -11.65 15.17
N ALA A 72 -4.16 -11.53 13.93
CA ALA A 72 -4.96 -11.73 12.74
C ALA A 72 -5.37 -13.21 12.59
N ILE A 73 -6.66 -13.47 12.50
CA ILE A 73 -7.25 -14.81 12.28
C ILE A 73 -7.12 -15.23 10.81
N ASP A 74 -6.71 -16.48 10.56
CA ASP A 74 -6.42 -17.02 9.21
C ASP A 74 -7.60 -16.93 8.22
N GLU A 75 -8.84 -16.92 8.70
CA GLU A 75 -10.06 -16.81 7.89
C GLU A 75 -10.21 -15.43 7.22
N LEU A 76 -9.50 -14.42 7.73
CA LEU A 76 -9.42 -13.06 7.17
C LEU A 76 -8.09 -12.78 6.44
N LYS A 77 -7.16 -13.75 6.37
CA LYS A 77 -5.83 -13.62 5.74
C LYS A 77 -5.83 -13.74 4.22
N VAL A 78 -6.84 -13.18 3.57
CA VAL A 78 -6.63 -12.67 2.21
C VAL A 78 -6.24 -11.19 2.39
N GLY A 79 -5.07 -10.87 2.93
CA GLY A 79 -3.77 -11.39 2.51
C GLY A 79 -3.23 -10.56 1.34
N ASP A 80 -3.15 -9.24 1.50
CA ASP A 80 -2.15 -8.44 0.80
C ASP A 80 -2.00 -7.08 1.49
N ASN A 81 -0.76 -6.70 1.79
CA ASN A 81 -0.43 -5.34 2.21
C ASN A 81 -0.84 -4.30 1.16
N ASP A 82 -1.11 -4.71 -0.10
CA ASP A 82 -1.78 -3.88 -1.10
C ASP A 82 -3.14 -3.40 -0.60
N THR A 83 -4.00 -4.28 -0.08
CA THR A 83 -5.34 -3.89 0.45
C THR A 83 -5.20 -3.04 1.70
N LEU A 84 -4.31 -3.41 2.62
CA LEU A 84 -4.02 -2.63 3.81
C LEU A 84 -3.56 -1.21 3.44
N SER A 85 -2.65 -1.09 2.47
CA SER A 85 -2.11 0.19 2.03
C SER A 85 -3.19 1.10 1.42
N ALA A 86 -4.12 0.54 0.65
CA ALA A 86 -5.25 1.29 0.10
C ALA A 86 -6.27 1.67 1.19
N GLN A 87 -6.50 0.82 2.20
CA GLN A 87 -7.33 1.17 3.36
C GLN A 87 -6.71 2.32 4.16
N VAL A 88 -5.40 2.27 4.41
CA VAL A 88 -4.65 3.34 5.07
C VAL A 88 -4.68 4.63 4.24
N ALA A 89 -4.49 4.54 2.93
CA ALA A 89 -4.52 5.70 2.05
C ALA A 89 -5.91 6.37 2.08
N SER A 90 -6.99 5.57 2.03
CA SER A 90 -8.37 6.03 2.17
C SER A 90 -8.62 6.64 3.56
N LEU A 91 -8.17 5.97 4.63
CA LEU A 91 -8.24 6.44 6.03
C LEU A 91 -7.62 7.82 6.20
N LEU A 92 -6.48 8.06 5.57
CA LEU A 92 -5.74 9.32 5.65
C LEU A 92 -6.17 10.34 4.59
N LYS A 93 -7.07 9.98 3.67
CA LYS A 93 -7.41 10.77 2.48
C LYS A 93 -6.16 11.20 1.70
N ALA A 94 -5.26 10.25 1.49
CA ALA A 94 -4.00 10.50 0.79
C ALA A 94 -4.25 10.91 -0.67
N ASP A 95 -3.41 11.78 -1.21
CA ASP A 95 -3.49 12.14 -2.64
C ASP A 95 -3.00 11.01 -3.56
N LEU A 96 -2.05 10.20 -3.07
CA LEU A 96 -1.35 9.19 -3.85
C LEU A 96 -1.01 7.95 -3.01
N LEU A 97 -1.28 6.77 -3.57
CA LEU A 97 -0.75 5.48 -3.16
C LEU A 97 0.30 5.03 -4.18
N VAL A 98 1.48 4.61 -3.71
CA VAL A 98 2.54 4.06 -4.56
C VAL A 98 2.79 2.61 -4.16
N LEU A 99 2.52 1.68 -5.07
CA LEU A 99 2.84 0.27 -4.89
C LEU A 99 4.17 -0.04 -5.58
N LEU A 100 5.13 -0.49 -4.77
CA LEU A 100 6.44 -0.92 -5.25
C LEU A 100 6.42 -2.43 -5.47
N THR A 101 6.69 -2.87 -6.69
CA THR A 101 6.63 -4.28 -7.09
C THR A 101 7.85 -4.67 -7.93
N ASP A 102 8.09 -5.98 -8.01
CA ASP A 102 9.03 -6.63 -8.93
C ASP A 102 8.38 -7.01 -10.27
N VAL A 103 7.05 -6.85 -10.38
CA VAL A 103 6.32 -7.01 -11.64
C VAL A 103 6.43 -5.71 -12.43
N PRO A 104 6.70 -5.74 -13.76
CA PRO A 104 6.92 -4.51 -14.53
C PRO A 104 5.74 -3.54 -14.68
N GLY A 105 4.61 -3.85 -14.04
CA GLY A 105 3.34 -3.16 -14.16
C GLY A 105 2.27 -4.06 -14.75
N LEU A 106 1.06 -3.52 -14.87
CA LEU A 106 -0.05 -4.19 -15.53
C LEU A 106 0.18 -4.36 -17.04
N TYR A 107 -0.24 -5.50 -17.58
CA TYR A 107 -0.22 -5.80 -19.01
C TYR A 107 -1.62 -6.09 -19.53
N SER A 108 -1.80 -5.93 -20.85
CA SER A 108 -3.03 -6.26 -21.58
C SER A 108 -3.34 -7.76 -21.64
N ASP A 109 -2.40 -8.61 -21.23
CA ASP A 109 -2.56 -10.06 -21.03
C ASP A 109 -1.34 -10.58 -20.23
N ASN A 110 -1.29 -11.86 -19.88
CA ASN A 110 -0.14 -12.46 -19.22
C ASN A 110 1.08 -12.52 -20.17
N PRO A 111 2.14 -11.72 -19.94
CA PRO A 111 3.28 -11.64 -20.85
C PRO A 111 4.14 -12.92 -20.87
N ARG A 112 3.94 -13.84 -19.90
CA ARG A 112 4.61 -15.16 -19.91
C ARG A 112 3.91 -16.17 -20.82
N LYS A 113 2.65 -15.92 -21.19
CA LYS A 113 1.83 -16.82 -22.02
C LYS A 113 1.50 -16.23 -23.39
N ASN A 114 1.34 -14.91 -23.45
CA ASN A 114 0.99 -14.19 -24.66
C ASN A 114 2.13 -13.23 -25.04
N PRO A 115 2.86 -13.50 -26.14
CA PRO A 115 3.94 -12.62 -26.60
C PRO A 115 3.44 -11.25 -27.10
N ASP A 116 2.15 -11.12 -27.42
CA ASP A 116 1.53 -9.85 -27.83
C ASP A 116 1.06 -8.98 -26.65
N ALA A 117 1.27 -9.43 -25.40
CA ALA A 117 0.90 -8.68 -24.21
C ALA A 117 1.66 -7.34 -24.15
N ARG A 118 0.91 -6.24 -24.02
CA ARG A 118 1.47 -4.88 -23.99
C ARG A 118 1.35 -4.28 -22.58
N PRO A 119 2.35 -3.51 -22.11
CA PRO A 119 2.24 -2.81 -20.84
C PRO A 119 1.13 -1.76 -20.89
N ILE A 120 0.38 -1.62 -19.80
CA ILE A 120 -0.67 -0.61 -19.62
C ILE A 120 -0.12 0.45 -18.66
N PRO A 121 0.32 1.61 -19.18
CA PRO A 121 1.01 2.61 -18.35
C PRO A 121 0.07 3.42 -17.45
N VAL A 122 -1.20 3.58 -17.85
CA VAL A 122 -2.20 4.36 -17.11
C VAL A 122 -3.57 3.73 -17.28
N ILE A 123 -4.30 3.65 -16.18
CA ILE A 123 -5.72 3.31 -16.13
C ILE A 123 -6.44 4.42 -15.38
N ASN A 124 -7.49 4.98 -15.98
CA ASN A 124 -8.29 6.02 -15.32
C ASN A 124 -9.45 5.43 -14.51
N GLU A 125 -9.97 4.28 -14.95
CA GLU A 125 -11.04 3.55 -14.28
C GLU A 125 -10.74 2.06 -14.41
N ILE A 126 -11.03 1.27 -13.38
CA ILE A 126 -10.80 -0.18 -13.40
C ILE A 126 -12.10 -0.88 -13.78
N PRO A 127 -12.33 -1.17 -15.07
CA PRO A 127 -13.55 -1.86 -15.46
C PRO A 127 -13.49 -3.34 -15.03
N PRO A 128 -14.65 -4.00 -14.88
CA PRO A 128 -14.73 -5.39 -14.41
C PRO A 128 -13.84 -6.38 -15.18
N GLN A 129 -13.58 -6.13 -16.47
CA GLN A 129 -12.72 -6.98 -17.29
C GLN A 129 -11.26 -7.01 -16.80
N ILE A 130 -10.76 -5.93 -16.19
CA ILE A 130 -9.38 -5.89 -15.66
C ILE A 130 -9.20 -6.87 -14.49
N PHE A 131 -10.23 -7.08 -13.67
CA PHE A 131 -10.19 -8.08 -12.60
C PHE A 131 -10.04 -9.51 -13.14
N ALA A 132 -10.66 -9.80 -14.29
CA ALA A 132 -10.55 -11.11 -14.94
C ALA A 132 -9.16 -11.34 -15.57
N MET A 133 -8.46 -10.26 -15.94
CA MET A 133 -7.13 -10.28 -16.55
C MET A 133 -5.98 -10.26 -15.52
N ALA A 134 -6.30 -9.94 -14.27
CA ALA A 134 -5.35 -9.64 -13.22
C ALA A 134 -4.36 -10.76 -12.91
N GLY A 135 -4.77 -12.03 -13.03
CA GLY A 135 -3.92 -13.17 -12.65
C GLY A 135 -3.29 -12.99 -11.26
N GLY A 136 -1.95 -12.94 -11.19
CA GLY A 136 -1.20 -12.71 -9.95
C GLY A 136 -1.22 -11.27 -9.40
N MET A 137 -1.88 -10.32 -10.10
CA MET A 137 -2.04 -8.91 -9.69
C MET A 137 -3.45 -8.60 -9.15
N ALA A 138 -4.25 -9.63 -8.84
CA ALA A 138 -5.64 -9.45 -8.40
C ALA A 138 -5.77 -8.55 -7.15
N THR A 139 -4.84 -8.66 -6.22
CA THR A 139 -4.80 -7.87 -4.97
C THR A 139 -4.41 -6.42 -5.22
N LYS A 140 -3.45 -6.16 -6.11
CA LYS A 140 -3.07 -4.80 -6.58
C LYS A 140 -4.23 -4.10 -7.25
N ILE A 141 -4.93 -4.79 -8.15
CA ILE A 141 -6.10 -4.23 -8.84
C ILE A 141 -7.23 -3.91 -7.85
N LYS A 142 -7.42 -4.75 -6.82
CA LYS A 142 -8.39 -4.48 -5.75
C LYS A 142 -7.99 -3.27 -4.90
N ALA A 143 -6.71 -3.12 -4.58
CA ALA A 143 -6.19 -1.95 -3.89
C ALA A 143 -6.40 -0.67 -4.71
N ALA A 144 -6.08 -0.72 -6.00
CA ALA A 144 -6.27 0.37 -6.95
C ALA A 144 -7.74 0.79 -7.09
N ASP A 145 -8.66 -0.16 -7.13
CA ASP A 145 -10.09 0.14 -7.20
C ASP A 145 -10.58 0.86 -5.93
N MET A 146 -10.12 0.40 -4.77
CA MET A 146 -10.47 1.02 -3.48
C MET A 146 -9.84 2.41 -3.31
N ALA A 147 -8.57 2.57 -3.69
CA ALA A 147 -7.87 3.84 -3.68
C ALA A 147 -8.58 4.84 -4.61
N THR A 148 -8.85 4.45 -5.86
CA THR A 148 -9.51 5.30 -6.86
C THR A 148 -10.91 5.73 -6.41
N LYS A 149 -11.72 4.82 -5.85
CA LYS A 149 -13.04 5.14 -5.29
C LYS A 149 -13.00 6.08 -4.10
N SER A 150 -11.88 6.13 -3.39
CA SER A 150 -11.64 7.06 -2.28
C SER A 150 -11.02 8.39 -2.72
N GLY A 151 -10.82 8.60 -4.03
CA GLY A 151 -10.17 9.78 -4.59
C GLY A 151 -8.64 9.76 -4.52
N VAL A 152 -8.04 8.63 -4.14
CA VAL A 152 -6.59 8.44 -4.08
C VAL A 152 -6.09 7.96 -5.45
N VAL A 153 -5.07 8.63 -6.00
CA VAL A 153 -4.41 8.18 -7.22
C VAL A 153 -3.49 7.00 -6.89
N GLU A 154 -3.41 5.97 -7.74
CA GLU A 154 -2.44 4.88 -7.56
C GLU A 154 -1.38 4.87 -8.67
N LEU A 155 -0.12 4.60 -8.31
CA LEU A 155 0.99 4.42 -9.24
C LEU A 155 1.79 3.15 -8.92
N GLU A 156 1.88 2.25 -9.89
CA GLU A 156 2.70 1.04 -9.85
C GLU A 156 4.06 1.31 -10.54
N LYS A 157 5.18 1.01 -9.87
CA LYS A 157 6.51 1.22 -10.45
C LYS A 157 7.54 0.16 -10.04
N ASN A 158 8.43 -0.15 -11.00
CA ASN A 158 9.65 -0.92 -10.79
C ASN A 158 10.79 -0.05 -10.20
N GLY A 159 11.48 -0.58 -9.17
CA GLY A 159 12.79 -0.10 -8.71
C GLY A 159 12.78 0.95 -7.60
N PHE A 160 13.79 0.89 -6.72
CA PHE A 160 13.85 1.71 -5.49
C PHE A 160 14.57 3.06 -5.71
N ARG A 161 14.09 4.08 -4.97
CA ARG A 161 14.50 5.50 -4.89
C ARG A 161 14.00 6.47 -5.98
N TYR A 162 14.35 6.27 -7.26
CA TYR A 162 13.99 7.26 -8.31
C TYR A 162 12.53 7.18 -8.78
N ALA A 163 11.94 5.99 -8.74
CA ALA A 163 10.56 5.75 -9.15
C ALA A 163 9.54 6.41 -8.20
N ALA A 164 9.71 6.27 -6.88
CA ALA A 164 8.84 6.86 -5.87
C ALA A 164 8.82 8.39 -5.92
N ILE A 165 10.00 9.04 -5.99
CA ILE A 165 10.10 10.50 -6.11
C ILE A 165 9.45 11.01 -7.40
N SER A 166 9.65 10.30 -8.51
CA SER A 166 9.04 10.66 -9.80
C SER A 166 7.53 10.44 -9.83
N ALA A 167 7.01 9.47 -9.07
CA ALA A 167 5.58 9.20 -8.94
C ALA A 167 4.88 10.31 -8.15
N VAL A 168 5.48 10.71 -7.02
CA VAL A 168 5.03 11.84 -6.21
C VAL A 168 5.01 13.14 -7.03
N ASN A 169 6.08 13.43 -7.78
CA ASN A 169 6.14 14.63 -8.62
C ASN A 169 5.09 14.63 -9.75
N ALA A 170 4.78 13.47 -10.33
CA ALA A 170 3.74 13.35 -11.35
C ALA A 170 2.33 13.55 -10.78
N ALA A 171 2.06 12.99 -9.59
CA ALA A 171 0.79 13.20 -8.90
C ALA A 171 0.60 14.65 -8.46
N LEU A 172 1.65 15.29 -7.93
CA LEU A 172 1.62 16.70 -7.54
C LEU A 172 1.36 17.63 -8.74
N LYS A 173 1.97 17.35 -9.91
CA LYS A 173 1.68 18.10 -11.14
C LYS A 173 0.23 17.91 -11.59
N ARG A 174 -0.29 16.68 -11.53
CA ARG A 174 -1.67 16.38 -11.95
C ARG A 174 -2.71 17.07 -11.05
N ASN A 175 -2.46 17.18 -9.74
CA ASN A 175 -3.32 17.95 -8.83
C ASN A 175 -3.26 19.46 -9.08
N GLN A 176 -2.16 19.99 -9.63
CA GLN A 176 -2.05 21.40 -10.02
C GLN A 176 -2.75 21.71 -11.36
N GLU A 177 -2.95 20.71 -12.21
CA GLU A 177 -3.65 20.85 -13.51
C GLU A 177 -5.18 20.66 -13.40
N LEU A 178 -5.66 20.11 -12.28
CA LEU A 178 -7.08 19.85 -12.01
C LEU A 178 -7.75 20.89 -11.09
N GLY A 179 -7.02 21.94 -10.67
CA GLY A 179 -7.53 23.09 -9.91
C GLY A 179 -7.62 24.35 -10.76
#